data_AF-A0A2J8H1H4-F1
#
_entry.id   AF-A0A2J8H1H4-F1
#
_cell.length_a   1.000
_cell.length_b   1.000
_cell.length_c   1.000
_cell.angle_alpha   90.00
_cell.angle_beta   90.00
_cell.angle_gamma   90.00
#
_symmetry.space_group_name_H-M   'P 1'
#
loop_
_entity.id
_entity.type
_entity.pdbx_description
1 polymer ?
#
loop_
_entity_poly.entity_id
_entity_poly.type
_entity_poly.pdbx_seq_one_letter_code
_entity_poly.pdbx_strand_id
1 'polypeptide(L)'
;MKHTLLIAATATALLAGCASTTEQSQPAATNADARFSDCNLPTLEDDRGPIKPSLFVVGTFPEGQWIHLDTHKMGYKGDGIYQVVSDEQAGNVSLQFATMSWTPQFTAAGMSMTVGQVNELKRGGFAKNTVVSLPKDGKYVWTIQLAPDKAPLFAMVSECK
;
A
#
# COMPACT_ATOMS: atom_id res chain seq x y z
N MET A 1 -42.35 -15.50 -65.46
CA MET A 1 -42.29 -16.97 -65.46
C MET A 1 -42.00 -17.45 -64.04
N LYS A 2 -42.88 -18.31 -63.52
CA LYS A 2 -42.77 -19.32 -62.44
C LYS A 2 -41.74 -19.19 -61.29
N HIS A 3 -42.30 -19.14 -60.07
CA HIS A 3 -41.92 -19.70 -58.74
C HIS A 3 -40.47 -20.13 -58.48
N THR A 4 -39.90 -19.86 -57.31
CA THR A 4 -39.97 -20.80 -56.17
C THR A 4 -39.58 -20.13 -54.84
N LEU A 5 -40.41 -20.35 -53.80
CA LEU A 5 -40.15 -20.10 -52.38
C LEU A 5 -39.16 -21.13 -51.82
N LEU A 6 -38.26 -20.71 -50.91
CA LEU A 6 -37.79 -21.57 -49.83
C LEU A 6 -37.37 -20.72 -48.63
N ILE A 7 -38.08 -20.95 -47.53
CA ILE A 7 -37.89 -20.42 -46.19
C ILE A 7 -36.78 -21.25 -45.53
N ALA A 8 -35.81 -20.59 -44.90
CA ALA A 8 -34.99 -21.21 -43.85
C ALA A 8 -34.75 -20.17 -42.75
N ALA A 9 -35.51 -20.31 -41.67
CA ALA A 9 -35.31 -19.59 -40.42
C ALA A 9 -34.17 -20.25 -39.66
N THR A 10 -33.11 -19.50 -39.37
CA THR A 10 -32.10 -19.88 -38.38
C THR A 10 -32.18 -18.94 -37.20
N ALA A 11 -32.80 -19.43 -36.13
CA ALA A 11 -32.68 -18.88 -34.79
C ALA A 11 -31.28 -19.21 -34.26
N THR A 12 -30.53 -18.20 -33.81
CA THR A 12 -29.33 -18.45 -32.99
C THR A 12 -29.33 -17.52 -31.78
N ALA A 13 -28.99 -18.15 -30.66
CA ALA A 13 -29.18 -17.74 -29.29
C ALA A 13 -28.44 -16.48 -28.85
N LEU A 14 -28.99 -15.88 -27.79
CA LEU A 14 -28.43 -14.86 -26.91
C LEU A 14 -27.03 -15.23 -26.41
N LEU A 15 -26.11 -14.26 -26.43
CA LEU A 15 -25.03 -14.19 -25.46
C LEU A 15 -25.07 -12.79 -24.81
N ALA A 16 -25.80 -12.71 -23.70
CA ALA A 16 -25.59 -11.65 -22.72
C ALA A 16 -24.20 -11.87 -22.11
N GLY A 17 -23.22 -11.09 -22.56
CA GLY A 17 -21.89 -11.06 -21.97
C GLY A 17 -21.96 -10.40 -20.60
N CYS A 18 -22.08 -11.21 -19.54
CA CYS A 18 -21.71 -10.81 -18.20
C CYS A 18 -20.21 -10.51 -18.19
N ALA A 19 -19.84 -9.23 -18.29
CA ALA A 19 -18.50 -8.80 -17.95
C ALA A 19 -18.35 -8.87 -16.42
N SER A 20 -18.03 -10.06 -15.92
CA SER A 20 -17.54 -10.22 -14.55
C SER A 20 -16.18 -9.54 -14.47
N THR A 21 -16.15 -8.34 -13.91
CA THR A 21 -14.93 -7.68 -13.47
C THR A 21 -14.21 -8.64 -12.53
N THR A 22 -13.16 -9.30 -13.01
CA THR A 22 -12.20 -9.96 -12.13
C THR A 22 -11.53 -8.89 -11.31
N GLU A 23 -11.95 -8.74 -10.05
CA GLU A 23 -11.12 -8.17 -9.00
C GLU A 23 -9.84 -9.02 -8.95
N GLN A 24 -8.77 -8.51 -9.55
CA GLN A 24 -7.44 -9.08 -9.39
C GLN A 24 -7.06 -8.92 -7.93
N SER A 25 -7.35 -9.96 -7.15
CA SER A 25 -6.81 -10.14 -5.82
C SER A 25 -5.29 -10.15 -5.97
N GLN A 26 -4.64 -9.09 -5.52
CA GLN A 26 -3.20 -8.96 -5.54
C GLN A 26 -2.62 -10.15 -4.75
N PRO A 27 -1.72 -10.96 -5.31
CA PRO A 27 -1.16 -12.10 -4.59
C PRO A 27 -0.41 -11.57 -3.37
N ALA A 28 -0.84 -12.01 -2.19
CA ALA A 28 -0.13 -11.71 -0.94
C ALA A 28 1.32 -12.18 -1.09
N ALA A 29 2.29 -11.31 -0.85
CA ALA A 29 3.71 -11.67 -0.90
C ALA A 29 3.97 -12.75 0.17
N THR A 30 4.22 -14.00 -0.25
CA THR A 30 4.17 -15.18 0.61
C THR A 30 5.39 -15.37 1.53
N ASN A 31 6.28 -14.37 1.69
CA ASN A 31 7.42 -14.41 2.61
C ASN A 31 7.71 -13.01 3.18
N ALA A 32 6.73 -12.44 3.87
CA ALA A 32 6.92 -11.23 4.64
C ALA A 32 7.94 -11.46 5.77
N ASP A 33 8.92 -10.57 5.90
CA ASP A 33 9.80 -10.56 7.07
C ASP A 33 8.97 -10.40 8.34
N ALA A 34 9.11 -11.31 9.30
CA ALA A 34 8.33 -11.32 10.54
C ALA A 34 8.45 -10.01 11.34
N ARG A 35 9.55 -9.26 11.13
CA ARG A 35 9.78 -7.94 11.72
C ARG A 35 8.73 -6.90 11.29
N PHE A 36 8.01 -7.10 10.18
CA PHE A 36 7.07 -6.10 9.65
C PHE A 36 5.90 -5.79 10.60
N SER A 37 5.51 -6.75 11.43
CA SER A 37 4.47 -6.59 12.44
C SER A 37 5.02 -6.41 13.86
N ASP A 38 6.34 -6.31 14.02
CA ASP A 38 6.96 -6.11 15.33
C ASP A 38 6.94 -4.62 15.72
N CYS A 39 6.10 -4.29 16.69
CA CYS A 39 5.97 -2.92 17.21
C CYS A 39 7.10 -2.50 18.15
N ASN A 40 7.99 -3.42 18.54
CA ASN A 40 9.05 -3.16 19.52
C ASN A 40 10.45 -3.21 18.90
N LEU A 41 10.54 -3.25 17.56
CA LEU A 41 11.81 -3.33 16.87
C LEU A 41 12.64 -2.05 17.11
N PRO A 42 13.86 -2.14 17.67
CA PRO A 42 14.64 -0.96 18.03
C PRO A 42 15.11 -0.20 16.79
N THR A 43 15.14 1.13 16.86
CA THR A 43 15.82 1.96 15.85
C THR A 43 17.33 1.78 16.00
N LEU A 44 18.02 1.65 14.87
CA LEU A 44 19.49 1.65 14.84
C LEU A 44 19.96 3.11 14.82
N GLU A 45 20.50 3.59 15.94
CA GLU A 45 20.90 5.00 16.05
C GLU A 45 22.15 5.33 15.21
N ASP A 46 23.06 4.38 15.06
CA ASP A 46 24.32 4.54 14.30
C ASP A 46 24.15 4.30 12.78
N ASP A 47 22.98 3.83 12.34
CA ASP A 47 22.67 3.60 10.93
C ASP A 47 21.31 4.17 10.53
N ARG A 48 21.31 5.04 9.54
CA ARG A 48 20.08 5.65 8.98
C ARG A 48 19.54 4.89 7.77
N GLY A 49 20.21 3.82 7.36
CA GLY A 49 19.89 3.03 6.19
C GLY A 49 20.17 3.76 4.87
N PRO A 50 19.59 3.27 3.75
CA PRO A 50 19.88 3.77 2.41
C PRO A 50 19.25 5.15 2.10
N ILE A 51 18.19 5.56 2.80
CA ILE A 51 17.60 6.91 2.69
C ILE A 51 18.09 7.78 3.84
N LYS A 52 18.91 8.80 3.53
CA LYS A 52 19.54 9.67 4.54
C LYS A 52 18.63 10.75 5.13
N PRO A 53 17.76 11.42 4.34
CA PRO A 53 16.72 12.26 4.93
C PRO A 53 15.72 11.42 5.70
N SER A 54 15.09 12.01 6.72
CA SER A 54 14.02 11.34 7.48
C SER A 54 12.87 10.94 6.55
N LEU A 55 12.41 9.70 6.68
CA LEU A 55 11.18 9.19 6.07
C LEU A 55 10.03 9.29 7.06
N PHE A 56 8.83 9.50 6.53
CA PHE A 56 7.61 9.66 7.30
C PHE A 56 6.46 8.92 6.63
N VAL A 57 5.47 8.54 7.42
CA VAL A 57 4.13 8.25 6.92
C VAL A 57 3.36 9.56 6.87
N VAL A 58 2.92 9.97 5.69
CA VAL A 58 2.31 11.29 5.48
C VAL A 58 0.98 11.11 4.79
N GLY A 59 -0.11 11.62 5.39
CA GLY A 59 -1.43 11.35 4.87
C GLY A 59 -2.52 12.21 5.49
N THR A 60 -3.75 11.74 5.39
CA THR A 60 -4.94 12.41 5.90
C THR A 60 -5.19 12.12 7.38
N PHE A 61 -4.13 12.15 8.20
CA PHE A 61 -4.22 11.91 9.64
C PHE A 61 -4.93 13.08 10.34
N PRO A 62 -5.71 12.84 11.41
CA PRO A 62 -6.48 13.87 12.11
C PRO A 62 -5.64 15.03 12.65
N GLU A 63 -4.41 14.76 13.06
CA GLU A 63 -3.50 15.74 13.69
C GLU A 63 -2.91 16.72 12.67
N GLY A 64 -2.95 16.37 11.38
CA GLY A 64 -2.39 17.20 10.31
C GLY A 64 -2.44 16.50 8.96
N GLN A 65 -3.26 17.03 8.06
CA GLN A 65 -3.37 16.48 6.71
C GLN A 65 -2.18 16.88 5.84
N TRP A 66 -1.46 15.88 5.33
CA TRP A 66 -0.31 16.04 4.44
C TRP A 66 0.87 16.79 5.08
N ILE A 67 1.00 16.69 6.40
CA ILE A 67 2.08 17.29 7.19
C ILE A 67 3.03 16.18 7.65
N HIS A 68 4.34 16.44 7.61
CA HIS A 68 5.35 15.54 8.15
C HIS A 68 5.41 15.72 9.67
N LEU A 69 4.80 14.81 10.42
CA LEU A 69 4.75 14.85 11.88
C LEU A 69 5.83 13.96 12.48
N ASP A 70 6.45 14.40 13.58
CA ASP A 70 7.45 13.58 14.29
C ASP A 70 6.85 12.28 14.83
N THR A 71 5.56 12.25 15.16
CA THR A 71 4.82 11.03 15.55
C THR A 71 4.71 9.99 14.44
N HIS A 72 4.94 10.38 13.18
CA HIS A 72 4.91 9.51 12.01
C HIS A 72 6.28 9.39 11.35
N LYS A 73 7.35 9.82 12.03
CA LYS A 73 8.72 9.70 11.56
C LYS A 73 9.23 8.28 11.69
N MET A 74 9.70 7.70 10.59
CA MET A 74 10.16 6.33 10.53
C MET A 74 11.63 6.21 10.96
N GLY A 75 11.90 5.28 11.88
CA GLY A 75 13.23 4.86 12.27
C GLY A 75 13.73 3.70 11.41
N TYR A 76 15.03 3.67 11.12
CA TYR A 76 15.66 2.56 10.41
C TYR A 76 15.91 1.39 11.36
N LYS A 77 15.62 0.17 10.90
CA LYS A 77 15.63 -1.05 11.71
C LYS A 77 16.60 -2.13 11.22
N GLY A 78 17.42 -1.80 10.22
CA GLY A 78 18.28 -2.76 9.52
C GLY A 78 17.62 -3.37 8.28
N ASP A 79 18.43 -3.97 7.41
CA ASP A 79 17.98 -4.69 6.20
C ASP A 79 16.97 -3.94 5.32
N GLY A 80 17.14 -2.61 5.23
CA GLY A 80 16.26 -1.77 4.44
C GLY A 80 14.90 -1.46 5.07
N ILE A 81 14.63 -1.95 6.29
CA ILE A 81 13.37 -1.77 7.00
C ILE A 81 13.34 -0.40 7.67
N TYR A 82 12.26 0.35 7.40
CA TYR A 82 11.91 1.57 8.11
C TYR A 82 10.56 1.36 8.78
N GLN A 83 10.45 1.78 10.04
CA GLN A 83 9.23 1.62 10.84
C GLN A 83 8.93 2.82 11.72
N VAL A 84 7.64 3.08 11.90
CA VAL A 84 7.11 3.93 12.96
C VAL A 84 5.91 3.24 13.61
N VAL A 85 5.80 3.39 14.93
CA VAL A 85 4.59 3.02 15.68
C VAL A 85 3.88 4.31 16.06
N SER A 86 2.61 4.44 15.66
CA SER A 86 1.78 5.62 15.90
C SER A 86 0.40 5.21 16.42
N ASP A 87 -0.22 6.10 17.19
CA ASP A 87 -1.62 5.98 17.60
C ASP A 87 -2.49 6.49 16.45
N GLU A 88 -3.41 5.65 15.97
CA GLU A 88 -4.27 5.92 14.82
C GLU A 88 -5.74 5.83 15.20
N GLN A 89 -6.58 6.59 14.49
CA GLN A 89 -8.04 6.52 14.58
C GLN A 89 -8.60 5.60 13.49
N ALA A 90 -9.72 4.94 13.80
CA ALA A 90 -10.48 4.13 12.85
C ALA A 90 -10.93 4.96 11.65
N GLY A 91 -10.96 4.33 10.48
CA GLY A 91 -11.42 4.95 9.25
C GLY A 91 -10.42 4.84 8.10
N ASN A 92 -10.74 5.51 7.00
CA ASN A 92 -9.91 5.49 5.81
C ASN A 92 -8.84 6.58 5.87
N VAL A 93 -7.58 6.18 5.69
CA VAL A 93 -6.44 7.10 5.57
C VAL A 93 -5.89 7.01 4.15
N SER A 94 -5.70 8.15 3.51
CA SER A 94 -4.95 8.29 2.27
C SER A 94 -3.54 8.80 2.60
N LEU A 95 -2.49 8.09 2.18
CA LEU A 95 -1.12 8.38 2.59
C LEU A 95 -0.06 8.10 1.50
N GLN A 96 1.15 8.57 1.75
CA GLN A 96 2.39 8.14 1.10
C GLN A 96 3.50 8.02 2.15
N PHE A 97 4.54 7.26 1.81
CA PHE A 97 5.79 7.26 2.58
C PHE A 97 6.76 8.23 1.92
N ALA A 98 7.13 9.31 2.59
CA ALA A 98 7.88 10.39 1.94
C ALA A 98 8.91 11.03 2.87
N THR A 99 9.96 11.58 2.26
CA THR A 99 10.81 12.56 2.93
C THR A 99 10.17 13.94 2.90
N MET A 100 10.63 14.87 3.76
CA MET A 100 10.11 16.25 3.81
C MET A 100 10.20 16.99 2.46
N SER A 101 11.17 16.64 1.62
CA SER A 101 11.33 17.18 0.26
C SER A 101 10.40 16.50 -0.76
N TRP A 102 9.57 15.55 -0.33
CA TRP A 102 8.79 14.64 -1.16
C TRP A 102 9.63 13.79 -2.13
N THR A 103 10.96 13.79 -1.95
CA THR A 103 11.91 13.08 -2.82
C THR A 103 12.94 12.35 -1.95
N PRO A 104 12.88 11.01 -1.83
CA PRO A 104 11.88 10.14 -2.45
C PRO A 104 10.51 10.17 -1.77
N GLN A 105 9.51 9.72 -2.53
CA GLN A 105 8.19 9.33 -2.03
C GLN A 105 7.80 7.95 -2.59
N PHE A 106 6.97 7.22 -1.86
CA PHE A 106 6.58 5.85 -2.14
C PHE A 106 5.09 5.61 -1.88
N THR A 107 4.55 4.61 -2.57
CA THR A 107 3.14 4.19 -2.49
C THR A 107 3.05 2.68 -2.67
N ALA A 108 2.03 2.04 -2.13
CA ALA A 108 1.75 0.64 -2.38
C ALA A 108 1.29 0.41 -3.83
N ALA A 109 1.66 -0.73 -4.39
CA ALA A 109 1.12 -1.21 -5.65
C ALA A 109 -0.41 -1.32 -5.56
N GLY A 110 -1.12 -0.84 -6.58
CA GLY A 110 -2.57 -0.76 -6.56
C GLY A 110 -3.13 0.40 -5.74
N MET A 111 -2.27 1.24 -5.13
CA MET A 111 -2.68 2.41 -4.33
C MET A 111 -3.59 2.04 -3.14
N SER A 112 -3.45 0.82 -2.62
CA SER A 112 -4.17 0.36 -1.46
C SER A 112 -3.31 -0.60 -0.64
N MET A 113 -3.52 -0.63 0.67
CA MET A 113 -2.99 -1.65 1.56
C MET A 113 -4.09 -2.17 2.48
N THR A 114 -4.05 -3.46 2.76
CA THR A 114 -4.88 -4.10 3.80
C THR A 114 -4.07 -4.27 5.07
N VAL A 115 -4.67 -3.95 6.22
CA VAL A 115 -4.07 -4.16 7.54
C VAL A 115 -3.68 -5.64 7.70
N GLY A 116 -2.46 -5.90 8.16
CA GLY A 116 -1.95 -7.25 8.37
C GLY A 116 -1.49 -7.97 7.10
N GLN A 117 -1.46 -7.29 5.94
CA GLN A 117 -0.99 -7.88 4.68
C GLN A 117 0.23 -7.14 4.15
N VAL A 118 1.18 -7.90 3.59
CA VAL A 118 2.32 -7.32 2.88
C VAL A 118 1.95 -7.00 1.44
N ASN A 119 2.27 -5.78 1.05
CA ASN A 119 1.99 -5.22 -0.26
C ASN A 119 3.31 -4.87 -0.94
N GLU A 120 3.37 -4.98 -2.27
CA GLU A 120 4.49 -4.45 -3.04
C GLU A 120 4.56 -2.93 -2.88
N LEU A 121 5.75 -2.37 -2.67
CA LEU A 121 5.98 -0.93 -2.61
C LEU A 121 6.53 -0.44 -3.95
N LYS A 122 6.06 0.72 -4.41
CA LYS A 122 6.48 1.38 -5.65
C LYS A 122 6.92 2.81 -5.37
N ARG A 123 7.63 3.39 -6.34
CA ARG A 123 7.87 4.84 -6.35
C ARG A 123 6.53 5.55 -6.43
N GLY A 124 6.34 6.51 -5.53
CA GLY A 124 5.19 7.37 -5.49
C GLY A 124 5.34 8.53 -6.46
N GLY A 125 4.44 9.50 -6.31
CA GLY A 125 4.43 10.72 -7.08
C GLY A 125 3.24 11.58 -6.69
N PHE A 126 3.10 12.72 -7.37
CA PHE A 126 1.96 13.60 -7.14
C PHE A 126 0.64 12.82 -7.25
N ALA A 127 -0.18 12.90 -6.21
CA ALA A 127 -1.49 12.24 -6.08
C ALA A 127 -1.50 10.70 -6.22
N LYS A 128 -0.35 10.03 -6.10
CA LYS A 128 -0.27 8.55 -6.07
C LYS A 128 -0.38 8.02 -4.65
N ASN A 129 -1.52 8.24 -4.02
CA ASN A 129 -1.71 7.95 -2.60
C ASN A 129 -2.17 6.52 -2.39
N THR A 130 -1.66 5.88 -1.35
CA THR A 130 -2.17 4.60 -0.84
C THR A 130 -3.37 4.84 0.07
N VAL A 131 -4.43 4.06 -0.09
CA VAL A 131 -5.59 4.07 0.82
C VAL A 131 -5.59 2.84 1.70
N VAL A 132 -5.76 3.05 3.00
CA VAL A 132 -5.87 2.00 4.03
C VAL A 132 -7.14 2.24 4.84
N SER A 133 -7.90 1.18 5.09
CA SER A 133 -9.00 1.21 6.05
C SER A 133 -8.52 0.64 7.39
N LEU A 134 -8.42 1.50 8.41
CA LEU A 134 -8.07 1.10 9.77
C LEU A 134 -9.36 0.69 10.51
N PRO A 135 -9.48 -0.56 10.97
CA PRO A 135 -10.75 -1.09 11.46
C PRO A 135 -11.18 -0.53 12.82
N LYS A 136 -10.22 -0.03 13.61
CA LYS A 136 -10.45 0.51 14.96
C LYS A 136 -9.32 1.45 15.37
N ASP A 137 -9.59 2.29 16.36
CA ASP A 137 -8.58 3.09 17.05
C ASP A 137 -7.54 2.17 17.69
N GLY A 138 -6.27 2.58 17.67
CA GLY A 138 -5.21 1.82 18.33
C GLY A 138 -3.82 2.17 17.85
N LYS A 139 -2.83 1.45 18.37
CA LYS A 139 -1.45 1.56 17.90
C LYS A 139 -1.23 0.69 16.67
N TYR A 140 -0.62 1.27 15.65
CA TYR A 140 -0.24 0.56 14.43
C TYR A 140 1.24 0.75 14.16
N VAL A 141 1.88 -0.30 13.65
CA VAL A 141 3.22 -0.23 13.07
C VAL A 141 3.08 -0.09 11.55
N TRP A 142 3.67 0.97 11.02
CA TRP A 142 3.82 1.22 9.60
C TRP A 142 5.22 0.81 9.18
N THR A 143 5.32 -0.10 8.22
CA THR A 143 6.58 -0.66 7.75
C THR A 143 6.75 -0.47 6.26
N ILE A 144 7.93 -0.05 5.84
CA ILE A 144 8.40 -0.23 4.45
C ILE A 144 9.76 -0.92 4.43
N GLN A 145 10.07 -1.58 3.33
CA GLN A 145 11.38 -2.14 3.06
C GLN A 145 11.92 -1.69 1.71
N LEU A 146 13.18 -1.30 1.70
CA LEU A 146 13.93 -0.89 0.51
C LEU A 146 15.12 -1.83 0.31
N ALA A 147 15.48 -2.10 -0.93
CA ALA A 147 16.72 -2.77 -1.26
C ALA A 147 17.93 -1.84 -0.99
N PRO A 148 19.17 -2.39 -0.92
CA PRO A 148 20.39 -1.59 -0.72
C PRO A 148 20.61 -0.49 -1.77
N ASP A 149 20.13 -0.69 -2.99
CA ASP A 149 20.14 0.29 -4.09
C ASP A 149 19.00 1.33 -4.01
N LYS A 150 18.23 1.32 -2.91
CA LYS A 150 17.05 2.16 -2.65
C LYS A 150 15.83 1.79 -3.48
N ALA A 151 15.81 0.64 -4.17
CA ALA A 151 14.62 0.17 -4.85
C ALA A 151 13.52 -0.16 -3.81
N PRO A 152 12.26 0.26 -4.02
CA PRO A 152 11.18 -0.12 -3.13
C PRO A 152 10.86 -1.61 -3.26
N LEU A 153 10.61 -2.28 -2.14
CA LEU A 153 10.27 -3.70 -2.11
C LEU A 153 8.86 -3.91 -1.58
N PHE A 154 8.64 -3.60 -0.30
CA PHE A 154 7.40 -3.97 0.39
C PHE A 154 6.91 -2.89 1.35
N ALA A 155 5.62 -2.93 1.64
CA ALA A 155 4.96 -2.11 2.65
C ALA A 155 3.92 -2.93 3.42
N MET A 156 3.75 -2.62 4.70
CA MET A 156 2.72 -3.20 5.55
C MET A 156 2.29 -2.20 6.62
N VAL A 157 1.04 -2.31 7.03
CA VAL A 157 0.55 -1.73 8.26
C VAL A 157 -0.04 -2.86 9.09
N SER A 158 0.30 -2.92 10.37
CA SER A 158 -0.21 -3.93 11.29
C SER A 158 -0.65 -3.28 12.58
N GLU A 159 -1.71 -3.80 13.17
CA GLU A 159 -2.09 -3.45 14.54
C GLU A 159 -1.02 -3.98 15.52
N CYS A 160 -0.72 -3.19 16.55
CA CYS A 160 0.09 -3.61 17.69
C CYS A 160 -0.80 -4.29 18.75
N LYS A 161 -0.27 -5.33 19.40
CA LYS A 161 -0.95 -6.05 20.47
C LYS A 161 -0.58 -5.51 21.85
#